data_AF-A0A5C1QL79-F1
#
_entry.id   AF-A0A5C1QL79-F1
#
_cell.length_a   1.000
_cell.length_b   1.000
_cell.length_c   1.000
_cell.angle_alpha   90.00
_cell.angle_beta   90.00
_cell.angle_gamma   90.00
#
_symmetry.space_group_name_H-M   'P 1'
#
loop_
_entity.id
_entity.type
_entity.pdbx_description
1 polymer ?
#
loop_
_entity_poly.entity_id
_entity_poly.type
_entity_poly.pdbx_seq_one_letter_code
_entity_poly.pdbx_strand_id
1 'polypeptide(L)'
;MIRFLIPLNQRHTSAIYFYIDNICFFIYILNNQNESGELLVNREDEALEHFTHKNRKVRVNCAQAILKTYHPTGLELESELVQEFKQYGHGKAPQKYCGAYFAASFLLETHKPDKMEDFDTWFTKEAGSRVCKEIRKGKKLNCNGCVLHAGRFLNDVFPVHNAS
;
A
#
# COMPACT_ATOMS: atom_id res chain seq x y z
N MET A 1 -18.76 -27.33 28.18
CA MET A 1 -19.46 -26.06 28.50
C MET A 1 -18.45 -24.94 28.38
N ILE A 2 -18.45 -24.20 27.26
CA ILE A 2 -17.46 -23.12 27.00
C ILE A 2 -17.91 -21.89 27.79
N ARG A 3 -17.14 -21.50 28.81
CA ARG A 3 -17.34 -20.25 29.56
C ARG A 3 -16.42 -19.19 28.96
N PHE A 4 -17.00 -18.17 28.33
CA PHE A 4 -16.29 -16.97 27.93
C PHE A 4 -16.17 -16.05 29.15
N LEU A 5 -14.97 -15.92 29.70
CA LEU A 5 -14.64 -14.87 30.67
C LEU A 5 -14.03 -13.70 29.89
N ILE A 6 -14.75 -12.58 29.82
CA ILE A 6 -14.21 -11.32 29.28
C ILE A 6 -13.44 -10.64 30.42
N PRO A 7 -12.12 -10.41 30.29
CA PRO A 7 -11.41 -9.66 31.31
C PRO A 7 -11.73 -8.17 31.20
N LEU A 8 -12.05 -7.57 32.34
CA LEU A 8 -12.10 -6.13 32.54
C LEU A 8 -10.70 -5.53 32.32
N ASN A 9 -10.54 -4.83 31.20
CA ASN A 9 -9.65 -3.69 31.00
C ASN A 9 -8.25 -3.78 31.66
N GLN A 10 -7.31 -4.47 31.00
CA GLN A 10 -5.90 -4.05 30.92
C GLN A 10 -5.44 -4.29 29.48
N ARG A 11 -4.87 -3.24 28.88
CA ARG A 11 -4.85 -3.03 27.42
C ARG A 11 -3.75 -3.84 26.72
N HIS A 12 -4.11 -4.36 25.54
CA HIS A 12 -3.27 -4.85 24.43
C HIS A 12 -2.75 -6.31 24.39
N THR A 13 -3.43 -7.27 25.03
CA THR A 13 -3.36 -8.68 24.59
C THR A 13 -4.70 -9.38 24.81
N SER A 14 -5.38 -9.77 23.73
CA SER A 14 -6.52 -10.68 23.82
C SER A 14 -5.99 -12.11 23.80
N ALA A 15 -5.79 -12.69 24.99
CA ALA A 15 -5.47 -14.10 25.12
C ALA A 15 -6.77 -14.91 25.04
N ILE A 16 -6.83 -15.87 24.11
CA ILE A 16 -7.92 -16.86 24.09
C ILE A 16 -7.42 -18.11 24.78
N TYR A 17 -8.14 -18.54 25.82
CA TYR A 17 -7.84 -19.75 26.57
C TYR A 17 -8.70 -20.89 26.05
N PHE A 18 -8.06 -22.01 25.69
CA PHE A 18 -8.75 -23.27 25.43
C PHE A 18 -8.23 -24.34 26.40
N TYR A 19 -9.16 -25.07 27.00
CA TYR A 19 -8.88 -26.23 27.84
C TYR A 19 -9.30 -27.50 27.09
N ILE A 20 -8.35 -28.39 26.85
CA ILE A 20 -8.57 -29.74 26.35
C ILE A 20 -7.81 -30.68 27.28
N ASP A 21 -8.49 -31.67 27.87
CA ASP A 21 -7.88 -32.70 28.74
C ASP A 21 -6.98 -32.17 29.87
N ASN A 22 -7.42 -31.12 30.56
CA ASN A 22 -6.66 -30.43 31.62
C ASN A 22 -5.32 -29.79 31.17
N ILE A 23 -5.10 -29.67 29.87
CA ILE A 23 -3.96 -28.94 29.28
C ILE A 23 -4.46 -27.57 28.83
N CYS A 24 -3.82 -26.52 29.33
CA CYS A 24 -4.13 -25.14 28.96
C CYS A 24 -3.30 -24.75 27.74
N PHE A 25 -3.95 -24.51 26.60
CA PHE A 25 -3.28 -24.00 25.39
C PHE A 25 -3.35 -22.48 25.35
N PHE A 26 -2.20 -21.85 25.13
CA PHE A 26 -2.07 -20.40 25.04
C PHE A 26 -1.83 -19.99 23.59
N ILE A 27 -2.77 -19.22 23.02
CA ILE A 27 -2.59 -18.62 21.70
C ILE A 27 -2.55 -17.10 21.88
N TYR A 28 -1.38 -16.51 21.62
CA TYR A 28 -1.20 -15.06 21.55
C TYR A 28 -1.60 -14.58 20.15
N ILE A 29 -2.63 -13.72 20.07
CA ILE A 29 -2.91 -12.95 18.85
C ILE A 29 -2.14 -11.63 18.97
N LEU A 30 -1.06 -11.48 18.20
CA LEU A 30 -0.29 -10.23 18.12
C LEU A 30 -1.06 -9.22 17.26
N ASN A 31 -1.74 -8.27 17.91
CA ASN A 31 -2.27 -7.09 17.24
C ASN A 31 -1.14 -6.06 17.13
N ASN A 32 -0.79 -5.70 15.90
CA ASN A 32 0.29 -4.78 15.56
C ASN A 32 -0.20 -3.33 15.79
N GLN A 33 -0.12 -2.82 17.01
CA GLN A 33 -0.46 -1.43 17.37
C GLN A 33 0.71 -0.78 18.10
N ASN A 34 1.01 0.47 17.74
CA ASN A 34 1.97 1.33 18.44
C ASN A 34 1.32 2.00 19.67
N GLU A 35 2.15 2.51 20.57
CA GLU A 35 1.75 3.05 21.88
C GLU A 35 0.92 4.36 21.80
N SER A 36 0.83 5.00 20.63
CA SER A 36 0.03 6.21 20.40
C SER A 36 -1.42 5.94 20.01
N GLY A 37 -1.83 4.67 19.83
CA GLY A 37 -3.19 4.33 19.38
C GLY A 37 -3.48 4.77 17.94
N GLU A 38 -2.46 5.15 17.18
CA GLU A 38 -2.57 5.53 15.78
C GLU A 38 -2.43 4.26 14.95
N LEU A 39 -3.51 3.83 14.30
CA LEU A 39 -3.44 2.78 13.30
C LEU A 39 -2.41 3.26 12.26
N LEU A 40 -1.23 2.65 12.21
CA LEU A 40 -0.30 2.85 11.10
C LEU A 40 -1.01 2.32 9.87
N VAL A 41 -1.77 3.20 9.21
CA VAL A 41 -2.32 2.90 7.89
C VAL A 41 -1.11 2.91 6.98
N ASN A 42 -0.55 1.73 6.78
CA ASN A 42 0.34 1.41 5.69
C ASN A 42 -0.20 2.11 4.43
N ARG A 43 0.43 3.18 3.95
CA ARG A 43 -0.13 4.00 2.86
C ARG A 43 -0.22 3.20 1.57
N GLU A 44 0.50 2.10 1.45
CA GLU A 44 0.35 1.15 0.36
C GLU A 44 -1.01 0.44 0.39
N ASP A 45 -1.57 0.20 1.58
CA ASP A 45 -2.94 -0.31 1.75
C ASP A 45 -3.95 0.78 1.37
N GLU A 46 -3.70 2.04 1.75
CA GLU A 46 -4.52 3.18 1.32
C GLU A 46 -4.54 3.32 -0.22
N ALA A 47 -3.38 3.25 -0.87
CA ALA A 47 -3.25 3.26 -2.32
C ALA A 47 -4.00 2.06 -2.96
N LEU A 48 -3.91 0.89 -2.35
CA LEU A 48 -4.64 -0.30 -2.80
C LEU A 48 -6.15 -0.15 -2.64
N GLU A 49 -6.62 0.47 -1.56
CA GLU A 49 -8.04 0.77 -1.34
C GLU A 49 -8.57 1.76 -2.39
N HIS A 50 -7.83 2.82 -2.70
CA HIS A 50 -8.16 3.73 -3.79
C HIS A 50 -8.30 2.93 -5.10
N PHE A 51 -7.33 2.07 -5.40
CA PHE A 51 -7.31 1.26 -6.64
C PHE A 51 -8.45 0.23 -6.73
N THR A 52 -8.79 -0.45 -5.63
CA THR A 52 -9.78 -1.55 -5.63
C THR A 52 -11.23 -1.08 -5.54
N HIS A 53 -11.46 0.21 -5.27
CA HIS A 53 -12.78 0.85 -5.21
C HIS A 53 -13.73 0.28 -4.17
N LYS A 54 -13.23 -0.41 -3.13
CA LYS A 54 -14.10 -1.03 -2.11
C LYS A 54 -15.10 -0.04 -1.49
N ASN A 55 -14.76 1.25 -1.44
CA ASN A 55 -15.54 2.29 -0.77
C ASN A 55 -15.81 3.55 -1.64
N ARG A 56 -15.73 3.48 -2.98
CA ARG A 56 -15.80 4.68 -3.85
C ARG A 56 -16.71 4.52 -5.07
N LYS A 57 -17.40 5.60 -5.42
CA LYS A 57 -18.20 5.70 -6.67
C LYS A 57 -17.34 5.88 -7.93
N VAL A 58 -16.14 6.45 -7.79
CA VAL A 58 -15.25 6.77 -8.91
C VAL A 58 -14.14 5.74 -9.02
N ARG A 59 -13.98 5.16 -10.21
CA ARG A 59 -12.86 4.26 -10.51
C ARG A 59 -11.60 5.05 -10.82
N VAL A 60 -10.55 4.83 -10.03
CA VAL A 60 -9.20 5.34 -10.29
C VAL A 60 -8.28 4.24 -10.82
N ASN A 61 -7.31 4.60 -11.66
CA ASN A 61 -6.35 3.62 -12.15
C ASN A 61 -5.14 3.46 -11.19
N CYS A 62 -4.25 2.52 -11.50
CA CYS A 62 -3.05 2.26 -10.69
C CYS A 62 -2.09 3.46 -10.58
N ALA A 63 -2.01 4.32 -11.59
CA ALA A 63 -1.19 5.53 -11.57
C ALA A 63 -1.80 6.59 -10.65
N GLN A 64 -3.11 6.82 -10.78
CA GLN A 64 -3.87 7.77 -9.96
C GLN A 64 -3.85 7.38 -8.47
N ALA A 65 -3.95 6.09 -8.17
CA ALA A 65 -3.88 5.58 -6.80
C ALA A 65 -2.55 5.96 -6.12
N ILE A 66 -1.42 5.68 -6.78
CA ILE A 66 -0.10 6.05 -6.25
C ILE A 66 0.05 7.56 -6.13
N LEU A 67 -0.31 8.30 -7.17
CA LEU A 67 -0.14 9.75 -7.20
C LEU A 67 -0.96 10.44 -6.10
N LYS A 68 -2.25 10.09 -5.95
CA LYS A 68 -3.14 10.64 -4.90
C LYS A 68 -2.58 10.37 -3.51
N THR A 69 -2.08 9.17 -3.27
CA THR A 69 -1.61 8.77 -1.94
C THR A 69 -0.27 9.40 -1.58
N TYR A 70 0.69 9.45 -2.50
CA TYR A 70 2.09 9.76 -2.17
C TYR A 70 2.57 11.16 -2.56
N HIS A 71 1.75 11.98 -3.23
CA HIS A 71 2.15 13.34 -3.52
C HIS A 71 2.42 14.13 -2.22
N PRO A 72 3.58 14.80 -2.05
CA PRO A 72 4.00 15.38 -0.77
C PRO A 72 3.05 16.43 -0.20
N THR A 73 2.36 17.18 -1.07
CA THR A 73 1.42 18.22 -0.64
C THR A 73 0.03 17.69 -0.27
N GLY A 74 -0.23 16.40 -0.51
CA GLY A 74 -1.58 15.85 -0.58
C GLY A 74 -2.32 16.39 -1.81
N LEU A 75 -2.80 15.51 -2.68
CA LEU A 75 -3.64 15.91 -3.82
C LEU A 75 -5.06 15.47 -3.58
N GLU A 76 -6.04 16.14 -4.16
CA GLU A 76 -7.39 15.59 -4.30
C GLU A 76 -7.54 14.79 -5.60
N LEU A 77 -8.53 13.88 -5.65
CA LEU A 77 -8.78 13.13 -6.89
C LEU A 77 -9.16 14.04 -8.07
N GLU A 78 -9.85 15.14 -7.79
CA GLU A 78 -10.24 16.12 -8.79
C GLU A 78 -9.12 17.11 -9.13
N SER A 79 -7.93 16.95 -8.54
CA SER A 79 -6.78 17.76 -8.92
C SER A 79 -6.42 17.50 -10.38
N GLU A 80 -6.02 18.57 -11.08
CA GLU A 80 -5.66 18.52 -12.50
C GLU A 80 -4.63 17.42 -12.78
N LEU A 81 -3.58 17.35 -11.95
CA LEU A 81 -2.52 16.35 -12.05
C LEU A 81 -3.04 14.90 -11.88
N VAL A 82 -3.96 14.65 -10.93
CA VAL A 82 -4.56 13.30 -10.78
C VAL A 82 -5.47 12.97 -11.96
N GLN A 83 -6.15 13.94 -12.55
CA GLN A 83 -6.97 13.73 -13.75
C GLN A 83 -6.12 13.47 -15.00
N GLU A 84 -4.99 14.14 -15.17
CA GLU A 84 -4.03 13.85 -16.24
C GLU A 84 -3.57 12.40 -16.19
N PHE A 85 -3.32 11.87 -14.99
CA PHE A 85 -2.85 10.50 -14.77
C PHE A 85 -3.91 9.43 -15.06
N LYS A 86 -5.17 9.82 -15.29
CA LYS A 86 -6.25 8.93 -15.73
C LYS A 86 -5.91 8.19 -17.02
N GLN A 87 -5.11 8.81 -17.90
CA GLN A 87 -4.73 8.24 -19.19
C GLN A 87 -3.63 7.15 -19.07
N TYR A 88 -2.89 7.08 -17.96
CA TYR A 88 -1.72 6.19 -17.80
C TYR A 88 -2.05 4.80 -17.22
N GLY A 89 -3.33 4.48 -17.08
CA GLY A 89 -3.78 3.14 -16.68
C GLY A 89 -3.54 2.06 -17.76
N HIS A 90 -3.56 0.79 -17.36
CA HIS A 90 -3.54 -0.37 -18.27
C HIS A 90 -2.35 -0.44 -19.25
N GLY A 91 -1.19 0.14 -18.90
CA GLY A 91 -0.02 0.15 -19.78
C GLY A 91 -0.09 1.20 -20.89
N LYS A 92 -0.86 2.27 -20.68
CA LYS A 92 -0.93 3.43 -21.57
C LYS A 92 0.05 4.55 -21.19
N ALA A 93 0.78 4.40 -20.08
CA ALA A 93 1.91 5.26 -19.76
C ALA A 93 2.94 5.30 -20.91
N PRO A 94 3.77 6.35 -21.00
CA PRO A 94 4.91 6.38 -21.91
C PRO A 94 5.71 5.07 -21.85
N GLN A 95 6.21 4.63 -23.00
CA GLN A 95 6.92 3.35 -23.14
C GLN A 95 6.12 2.10 -22.72
N LYS A 96 4.79 2.21 -22.58
CA LYS A 96 3.88 1.12 -22.14
C LYS A 96 4.16 0.65 -20.71
N TYR A 97 4.74 1.51 -19.88
CA TYR A 97 5.07 1.20 -18.50
C TYR A 97 3.83 0.92 -17.64
N CYS A 98 4.05 0.22 -16.53
CA CYS A 98 3.07 0.07 -15.47
C CYS A 98 2.68 1.45 -14.93
N GLY A 99 1.38 1.68 -14.73
CA GLY A 99 0.89 2.97 -14.22
C GLY A 99 1.39 3.27 -12.80
N ALA A 100 1.45 2.25 -11.93
CA ALA A 100 2.00 2.41 -10.58
C ALA A 100 3.49 2.77 -10.60
N TYR A 101 4.29 2.07 -11.43
CA TYR A 101 5.70 2.38 -11.64
C TYR A 101 5.87 3.81 -12.17
N PHE A 102 5.11 4.18 -13.20
CA PHE A 102 5.21 5.50 -13.83
C PHE A 102 4.89 6.63 -12.83
N ALA A 103 3.84 6.48 -12.03
CA ALA A 103 3.49 7.48 -11.02
C ALA A 103 4.52 7.58 -9.89
N ALA A 104 5.05 6.45 -9.42
CA ALA A 104 6.13 6.45 -8.43
C ALA A 104 7.40 7.10 -9.01
N SER A 105 7.76 6.77 -10.25
CA SER A 105 8.92 7.37 -10.95
C SER A 105 8.77 8.88 -11.06
N PHE A 106 7.59 9.36 -11.47
CA PHE A 106 7.29 10.79 -11.55
C PHE A 106 7.47 11.50 -10.20
N LEU A 107 6.95 10.92 -9.11
CA LEU A 107 7.11 11.49 -7.76
C LEU A 107 8.58 11.54 -7.32
N LEU A 108 9.33 10.48 -7.59
CA LEU A 108 10.75 10.39 -7.25
C LEU A 108 11.57 11.37 -8.08
N GLU A 109 11.42 11.40 -9.40
CA GLU A 109 12.10 12.35 -10.28
C GLU A 109 11.83 13.81 -9.86
N THR A 110 10.61 14.11 -9.41
CA THR A 110 10.21 15.46 -9.02
C THR A 110 10.74 15.87 -7.63
N HIS A 111 10.76 14.96 -6.66
CA HIS A 111 11.00 15.31 -5.26
C HIS A 111 12.23 14.66 -4.62
N LYS A 112 12.66 13.50 -5.12
CA LYS A 112 13.71 12.63 -4.55
C LYS A 112 14.48 11.90 -5.66
N PRO A 113 15.12 12.63 -6.60
CA PRO A 113 15.71 12.03 -7.80
C PRO A 113 16.84 11.06 -7.48
N ASP A 114 17.51 11.24 -6.34
CA ASP A 114 18.53 10.33 -5.80
C ASP A 114 18.01 8.91 -5.53
N LYS A 115 16.70 8.72 -5.39
CA LYS A 115 16.05 7.43 -5.13
C LYS A 115 15.51 6.74 -6.37
N MET A 116 15.66 7.33 -7.55
CA MET A 116 15.07 6.79 -8.77
C MET A 116 15.72 5.48 -9.22
N GLU A 117 17.05 5.39 -9.15
CA GLU A 117 17.79 4.16 -9.51
C GLU A 117 17.51 3.01 -8.54
N ASP A 118 17.48 3.33 -7.24
CA ASP A 118 17.08 2.40 -6.18
C ASP A 118 15.67 1.85 -6.43
N PHE A 119 14.72 2.74 -6.70
CA PHE A 119 13.33 2.37 -6.97
C PHE A 119 13.21 1.48 -8.20
N ASP A 120 13.90 1.85 -9.27
CA ASP A 120 13.84 1.10 -10.51
C ASP A 120 14.37 -0.33 -10.33
N THR A 121 15.54 -0.48 -9.72
CA THR A 121 16.14 -1.77 -9.41
C THR A 121 15.21 -2.59 -8.51
N TRP A 122 14.66 -1.95 -7.47
CA TRP A 122 13.77 -2.57 -6.51
C TRP A 122 12.44 -3.04 -7.12
N PHE A 123 11.83 -2.22 -7.98
CA PHE A 123 10.57 -2.54 -8.63
C PHE A 123 10.76 -3.64 -9.68
N THR A 124 11.80 -3.52 -10.52
CA THR A 124 12.05 -4.48 -11.61
C THR A 124 12.50 -5.84 -11.10
N LYS A 125 13.22 -5.91 -9.97
CA LYS A 125 13.59 -7.18 -9.32
C LYS A 125 12.37 -8.05 -9.02
N GLU A 126 11.32 -7.45 -8.47
CA GLU A 126 10.09 -8.16 -8.09
C GLU A 126 9.13 -8.32 -9.28
N ALA A 127 8.86 -7.23 -10.00
CA ALA A 127 7.89 -7.22 -11.11
C ALA A 127 8.40 -7.99 -12.35
N GLY A 128 9.72 -8.10 -12.51
CA GLY A 128 10.41 -8.71 -13.65
C GLY A 128 10.47 -7.84 -14.91
N SER A 129 9.76 -6.71 -14.95
CA SER A 129 9.82 -5.72 -16.03
C SER A 129 9.18 -4.40 -15.55
N ARG A 130 9.41 -3.31 -16.29
CA ARG A 130 8.69 -2.03 -16.15
C ARG A 130 7.42 -2.00 -17.02
N VAL A 131 7.38 -2.82 -18.06
CA VAL A 131 6.32 -2.80 -19.09
C VAL A 131 5.10 -3.57 -18.59
N CYS A 132 3.94 -2.92 -18.58
CA CYS A 132 2.71 -3.46 -17.97
C CYS A 132 2.29 -4.82 -18.57
N LYS A 133 2.39 -4.96 -19.90
CA LYS A 133 2.06 -6.23 -20.58
C LYS A 133 3.01 -7.36 -20.21
N GLU A 134 4.29 -7.06 -20.03
CA GLU A 134 5.31 -8.04 -19.67
C GLU A 134 5.15 -8.51 -18.23
N ILE A 135 4.91 -7.58 -17.29
CA ILE A 135 4.61 -7.91 -15.89
C ILE A 135 3.40 -8.86 -15.81
N ARG A 136 2.31 -8.52 -16.52
CA ARG A 136 1.09 -9.35 -16.58
C ARG A 136 1.34 -10.74 -17.19
N LYS A 137 2.23 -10.84 -18.19
CA LYS A 137 2.61 -12.11 -18.81
C LYS A 137 3.52 -12.94 -17.91
N GLY A 138 4.43 -12.28 -17.19
CA GLY A 138 5.37 -12.90 -16.25
C GLY A 138 4.71 -13.42 -14.98
N LYS A 139 3.52 -12.90 -14.62
CA LYS A 139 2.69 -13.33 -13.47
C LYS A 139 3.40 -13.27 -12.10
N LYS A 140 4.52 -12.55 -12.00
CA LYS A 140 5.19 -12.27 -10.72
C LYS A 140 4.36 -11.33 -9.86
N LEU A 141 3.89 -10.23 -10.47
CA LEU A 141 2.97 -9.27 -9.85
C LEU A 141 1.73 -9.07 -10.72
N ASN A 142 0.58 -8.90 -10.06
CA ASN A 142 -0.64 -8.39 -10.69
C ASN A 142 -0.78 -6.87 -10.41
N CYS A 143 -1.83 -6.21 -10.92
CA CYS A 143 -2.01 -4.77 -10.72
C CYS A 143 -2.06 -4.35 -9.25
N ASN A 144 -2.71 -5.15 -8.39
CA ASN A 144 -2.74 -4.90 -6.94
C ASN A 144 -1.33 -4.98 -6.35
N GLY A 145 -0.59 -6.02 -6.75
CA GLY A 145 0.80 -6.23 -6.35
C GLY A 145 1.70 -5.07 -6.78
N CYS A 146 1.55 -4.57 -8.01
CA CYS A 146 2.33 -3.41 -8.47
C CYS A 146 2.04 -2.14 -7.66
N VAL A 147 0.79 -1.89 -7.27
CA VAL A 147 0.41 -0.74 -6.43
C VAL A 147 0.99 -0.90 -5.03
N LEU A 148 0.83 -2.07 -4.42
CA LEU A 148 1.35 -2.35 -3.08
C LEU A 148 2.87 -2.28 -3.04
N HIS A 149 3.53 -2.87 -4.05
CA HIS A 149 4.98 -2.82 -4.19
C HIS A 149 5.43 -1.37 -4.34
N ALA A 150 4.96 -0.63 -5.36
CA ALA A 150 5.34 0.78 -5.49
C ALA A 150 5.12 1.60 -4.20
N GLY A 151 3.99 1.39 -3.50
CA GLY A 151 3.70 2.06 -2.23
C GLY A 151 4.71 1.75 -1.12
N ARG A 152 5.12 0.49 -0.95
CA ARG A 152 6.11 0.09 0.08
C ARG A 152 7.42 0.85 -0.05
N PHE A 153 7.93 1.00 -1.27
CA PHE A 153 9.15 1.80 -1.48
C PHE A 153 8.91 3.28 -1.16
N LEU A 154 7.75 3.82 -1.54
CA LEU A 154 7.42 5.22 -1.31
C LEU A 154 7.18 5.54 0.17
N ASN A 155 6.77 4.59 1.00
CA ASN A 155 6.67 4.79 2.45
C ASN A 155 8.02 5.16 3.07
N ASP A 156 9.09 4.49 2.62
CA ASP A 156 10.45 4.73 3.13
C ASP A 156 10.97 6.09 2.68
N VAL A 157 10.56 6.56 1.49
CA VAL A 157 11.04 7.80 0.87
C VAL A 157 10.23 9.03 1.30
N PHE A 158 8.92 8.87 1.46
CA PHE A 158 7.97 9.91 1.84
C PHE A 158 7.30 9.53 3.17
N PRO A 159 8.04 9.54 4.31
CA PRO A 159 7.44 9.22 5.59
C PRO A 159 6.37 10.24 5.96
N VAL A 160 5.31 9.79 6.64
CA VAL A 160 4.34 10.70 7.24
C VAL A 160 5.04 11.44 8.37
N HIS A 161 5.22 12.74 8.24
CA HIS A 161 5.60 13.56 9.38
C HIS A 161 4.35 13.73 10.24
N ASN A 162 4.30 12.98 11.36
CA ASN A 162 3.31 13.24 12.40
C ASN A 162 3.47 14.70 12.82
N ALA A 163 2.46 15.52 12.54
CA ALA A 163 2.41 16.88 13.03
C ALA A 163 2.51 16.81 14.56
N SER A 164 3.57 17.41 15.10
CA SER A 164 3.79 17.56 16.54
C SER A 164 2.76 18.49 17.16
#